data_AF-A0A1I5LB58-F1
#
_entry.id   AF-A0A1I5LB58-F1
#
_cell.length_a   1.000
_cell.length_b   1.000
_cell.length_c   1.000
_cell.angle_alpha   90.00
_cell.angle_beta   90.00
_cell.angle_gamma   90.00
#
_symmetry.space_group_name_H-M   'P 1'
#
loop_
_entity.id
_entity.type
_entity.pdbx_description
1 polymer ?
#
loop_
_entity_poly.entity_id
_entity_poly.type
_entity_poly.pdbx_seq_one_letter_code
_entity_poly.pdbx_strand_id
1 'polypeptide(L)' 'MVSAKDITLGGVKNLNSDQKDTIDKVLAHYGDWEPYELREQTHSEDPWRLARGDTPAGAPCSNEITQESMGEYYGNL' A
#
# COMPACT_ATOMS: atom_id res chain seq x y z
N MET A 1 14.32 16.17 0.46
CA MET A 1 13.50 15.28 1.32
C MET A 1 12.17 15.98 1.49
N VAL A 2 11.06 15.35 1.08
CA VAL A 2 9.72 15.91 1.27
C VAL A 2 9.36 15.70 2.74
N SER A 3 8.97 16.77 3.43
CA SER A 3 8.49 16.74 4.80
C SER A 3 6.96 16.78 4.83
N ALA A 4 6.36 16.42 5.96
CA ALA A 4 4.90 16.52 6.13
C ALA A 4 4.34 17.92 5.85
N LYS A 5 5.17 18.97 5.99
CA LYS A 5 4.81 20.36 5.72
C LYS A 5 4.73 20.69 4.22
N ASP A 6 5.33 19.86 3.38
CA ASP A 6 5.35 20.04 1.93
C ASP A 6 4.13 19.39 1.26
N ILE A 7 3.26 18.72 2.04
CA ILE A 7 2.06 18.03 1.56
C ILE A 7 0.84 18.88 1.87
N THR A 8 0.06 19.22 0.83
CA THR A 8 -1.23 19.90 1.00
C THR A 8 -2.17 19.02 1.82
N LEU A 9 -2.66 19.53 2.95
CA LEU A 9 -3.59 18.80 3.80
C LEU A 9 -4.98 18.69 3.15
N GLY A 10 -5.58 17.51 3.27
CA GLY A 10 -6.96 17.26 2.87
C GLY A 10 -8.00 17.85 3.82
N GLY A 11 -9.25 17.95 3.36
CA GLY A 11 -10.36 18.40 4.19
C GLY A 11 -10.87 17.29 5.10
N VAL A 12 -10.40 17.20 6.35
CA VAL A 12 -10.83 16.17 7.34
C VAL A 12 -12.35 16.14 7.56
N LYS A 13 -13.02 17.28 7.34
CA LYS A 13 -14.49 17.40 7.43
C LYS A 13 -15.24 16.69 6.30
N ASN A 14 -14.55 16.29 5.22
CA ASN A 14 -15.14 15.60 4.07
C ASN A 14 -15.22 14.08 4.25
N LEU A 15 -14.69 13.56 5.36
CA LEU A 15 -14.71 12.12 5.66
C LEU A 15 -15.87 11.79 6.60
N ASN A 16 -16.65 10.77 6.24
CA ASN A 16 -17.65 10.19 7.12
C ASN A 16 -16.99 9.30 8.20
N SER A 17 -17.79 8.78 9.14
CA SER A 17 -17.31 7.93 10.24
C SER A 17 -16.58 6.69 9.74
N ASP A 18 -17.14 6.03 8.74
CA ASP A 18 -16.67 4.71 8.28
C ASP A 18 -15.35 4.84 7.51
N GLN A 19 -15.19 5.93 6.76
CA GLN A 19 -13.94 6.29 6.10
C GLN A 19 -12.84 6.61 7.12
N LYS A 20 -13.17 7.30 8.21
CA LYS A 20 -12.21 7.57 9.29
C LYS A 20 -11.79 6.29 10.00
N ASP A 21 -12.74 5.44 10.36
CA ASP A 21 -12.46 4.13 10.97
C ASP A 21 -11.56 3.27 10.08
N THR A 22 -11.79 3.29 8.75
CA THR A 22 -10.92 2.60 7.79
C THR A 22 -9.49 3.15 7.83
N ILE A 23 -9.31 4.47 7.82
CA ILE A 23 -7.99 5.11 7.91
C ILE A 23 -7.32 4.78 9.23
N ASP A 24 -8.04 4.86 10.34
CA ASP A 24 -7.51 4.60 11.68
C ASP A 24 -7.01 3.15 11.81
N LYS A 25 -7.71 2.18 11.20
CA LYS A 25 -7.25 0.78 11.15
C LYS A 25 -5.97 0.60 10.35
N VAL A 26 -5.85 1.27 9.20
CA VAL A 26 -4.64 1.24 8.37
C VAL A 26 -3.47 1.87 9.13
N LEU A 27 -3.69 3.01 9.78
CA LEU A 27 -2.67 3.70 10.58
C LEU A 27 -2.28 2.91 11.82
N ALA A 28 -3.23 2.27 12.51
CA ALA A 28 -2.93 1.43 13.67
C ALA A 28 -2.07 0.22 13.31
N HIS A 29 -2.17 -0.27 12.07
CA HIS A 29 -1.37 -1.40 11.61
C HIS A 29 -0.01 -0.96 11.06
N TYR A 30 0.03 0.01 10.14
CA TYR A 30 1.23 0.40 9.39
C TYR A 30 1.91 1.68 9.87
N GLY A 31 1.26 2.47 10.74
CA GLY A 31 1.69 3.83 11.06
C GLY A 31 3.04 3.94 11.77
N ASP A 32 3.40 2.92 12.54
CA ASP A 32 4.66 2.85 13.27
C ASP A 32 5.76 2.09 12.51
N TRP A 33 5.48 1.63 11.29
CA TRP A 33 6.45 0.88 10.49
C TRP A 33 7.45 1.83 9.82
N GLU A 34 8.70 1.38 9.77
CA GLU A 34 9.75 2.09 9.07
C GLU A 34 9.52 2.04 7.55
N PRO A 35 9.95 3.08 6.79
CA PRO A 35 9.73 3.13 5.34
C PRO A 35 10.25 1.91 4.58
N TYR A 36 11.32 1.27 5.09
CA TYR A 36 11.85 0.06 4.47
C TYR A 36 10.93 -1.15 4.68
N GLU A 37 10.28 -1.28 5.84
CA GLU A 37 9.38 -2.40 6.16
C GLU A 37 8.15 -2.37 5.25
N LEU A 38 7.59 -1.18 5.02
CA LEU A 38 6.48 -0.96 4.08
C LEU A 38 6.88 -1.33 2.64
N ARG A 39 8.10 -0.97 2.22
CA ARG A 39 8.61 -1.34 0.90
C ARG A 39 8.73 -2.86 0.75
N GLU A 40 9.27 -3.53 1.76
CA GLU A 40 9.51 -4.98 1.69
C GLU A 40 8.21 -5.78 1.50
N GLN A 41 7.06 -5.30 1.98
CA GLN A 41 5.76 -5.95 1.71
C GLN A 41 5.55 -6.18 0.21
N THR A 42 5.77 -5.16 -0.61
CA THR A 42 5.59 -5.26 -2.08
C THR A 42 6.60 -6.21 -2.76
N HIS A 43 7.70 -6.55 -2.09
CA HIS A 43 8.69 -7.51 -2.57
C HIS A 43 8.42 -8.95 -2.09
N SER A 44 7.77 -9.10 -0.93
CA SER A 44 7.45 -10.41 -0.33
C SER A 44 6.10 -10.97 -0.75
N GLU A 45 5.12 -10.11 -0.98
CA GLU A 45 3.74 -10.50 -1.23
C GLU A 45 3.53 -10.94 -2.69
N ASP A 46 2.90 -12.10 -2.88
CA ASP A 46 2.70 -12.72 -4.20
C ASP A 46 1.97 -11.86 -5.24
N PRO A 47 0.88 -11.11 -4.95
CA PRO A 47 0.20 -10.33 -5.98
C PRO A 47 1.12 -9.32 -6.67
N TRP A 48 2.00 -8.66 -5.91
CA TRP A 48 2.96 -7.70 -6.45
C TRP A 48 4.10 -8.39 -7.21
N ARG A 49 4.59 -9.52 -6.68
CA ARG A 49 5.65 -10.31 -7.31
C ARG A 49 5.20 -10.89 -8.65
N LEU A 50 3.99 -11.43 -8.70
CA LEU A 50 3.38 -11.98 -9.92
C LEU A 50 3.15 -10.88 -10.96
N ALA A 51 2.61 -9.73 -10.56
CA ALA A 51 2.43 -8.60 -11.47
C ALA A 51 3.77 -8.11 -12.04
N ARG A 52 4.83 -8.04 -11.23
CA ARG A 52 6.17 -7.62 -11.70
C ARG A 52 6.84 -8.65 -12.60
N GLY A 53 6.63 -9.94 -12.39
CA GLY A 53 7.25 -11.02 -13.18
C GLY A 53 8.77 -10.83 -13.30
N ASP A 54 9.28 -10.83 -14.54
CA ASP A 54 10.72 -10.67 -14.84
C ASP A 54 11.19 -9.20 -14.93
N THR A 55 10.38 -8.22 -14.49
CA THR A 55 10.75 -6.80 -14.56
C THR A 55 12.01 -6.53 -13.72
N PRO A 56 13.08 -5.95 -14.31
CA PRO A 56 14.32 -5.66 -13.59
C PRO A 56 14.13 -4.82 -12.33
N ALA A 57 14.99 -5.02 -11.34
CA ALA A 57 15.01 -4.20 -10.12
C ALA A 57 15.18 -2.71 -10.48
N GLY A 58 14.31 -1.86 -9.92
CA GLY A 58 14.32 -0.41 -10.19
C GLY A 58 13.68 0.01 -11.51
N ALA A 59 13.33 -0.92 -12.41
CA ALA A 59 12.58 -0.59 -13.62
C ALA A 59 11.08 -0.36 -13.31
N PRO A 60 10.43 0.60 -14.00
CA PRO A 60 8.99 0.79 -13.90
C PRO A 60 8.24 -0.44 -14.43
N CYS A 61 7.12 -0.77 -13.79
CA CYS A 61 6.21 -1.83 -14.22
C CYS A 61 4.81 -1.23 -14.34
N SER A 62 4.09 -1.57 -15.41
CA SER A 62 2.70 -1.17 -15.63
C SER A 62 1.77 -2.38 -15.80
N ASN A 63 2.24 -3.57 -15.44
CA ASN A 63 1.42 -4.77 -15.49
C ASN A 63 0.32 -4.66 -14.43
N GLU A 64 -0.85 -5.19 -14.79
CA GLU A 64 -1.99 -5.22 -13.89
C GLU A 64 -1.76 -6.20 -12.73
N ILE A 65 -2.16 -5.79 -11.53
CA ILE A 65 -2.26 -6.69 -10.36
C ILE A 65 -3.67 -7.26 -10.38
N THR A 66 -3.79 -8.56 -10.62
CA THR A 66 -5.10 -9.19 -10.81
C THR A 66 -5.87 -9.25 -9.49
N GLN A 67 -7.19 -9.04 -9.55
CA GLN A 67 -8.05 -9.22 -8.38
C GLN A 67 -8.01 -10.65 -7.82
N GLU A 68 -7.82 -11.63 -8.70
CA GLU A 68 -7.64 -13.04 -8.34
C GLU A 68 -6.42 -13.22 -7.44
N SER A 69 -5.23 -12.75 -7.85
CA SER A 69 -4.00 -12.89 -7.04
C SER A 69 -4.09 -12.14 -5.71
N MET A 70 -4.76 -10.98 -5.69
CA MET A 70 -5.04 -10.24 -4.45
C MET A 70 -5.95 -11.04 -3.52
N GLY A 71 -7.02 -11.62 -4.06
CA GLY A 71 -7.97 -12.43 -3.31
C GLY A 71 -7.35 -13.73 -2.77
N GLU A 72 -6.54 -14.42 -3.58
CA GLU A 72 -5.82 -15.62 -3.17
C GLU A 72 -4.83 -15.34 -2.04
N TYR A 73 -4.09 -14.24 -2.11
CA TYR A 73 -3.12 -13.91 -1.07
C TYR A 73 -3.81 -13.43 0.22
N TYR A 74 -4.58 -12.35 0.16
CA TYR A 74 -5.17 -11.75 1.36
C TYR A 74 -6.37 -12.51 1.92
N GLY A 75 -7.04 -13.34 1.12
CA GLY A 75 -8.14 -14.20 1.59
C GLY A 75 -7.67 -15.39 2.43
N ASN A 76 -6.37 -15.71 2.38
CA ASN A 76 -5.76 -16.83 3.11
C ASN A 76 -4.95 -16.40 4.34
N LEU A 77 -4.89 -15.09 4.65
CA LEU A 77 -4.25 -14.52 5.85
C LEU A 77 -5.23 -14.45 7.03
#